data_AF-A0A656GJC9-F1
#
_entry.id   AF-A0A656GJC9-F1
#
_cell.length_a   1.000
_cell.length_b   1.000
_cell.length_c   1.000
_cell.angle_alpha   90.00
_cell.angle_beta   90.00
_cell.angle_gamma   90.00
#
_symmetry.space_group_name_H-M   'P 1'
#
loop_
_entity.id
_entity.type
_entity.pdbx_description
1 polymer ?
#
loop_
_entity_poly.entity_id
_entity_poly.type
_entity_poly.pdbx_seq_one_letter_code
_entity_poly.pdbx_strand_id
1 'polypeptide(L)' 'METLSFEFPAGQPPKGRALVGVVGSGDLEVLLEPGSPGKLSIQVVTSVNGASLRWKHLFERMFDGQTPPALSIDIHD' A
#
# COMPACT_ATOMS: atom_id res chain seq x y z
N MET A 1 -8.85 -15.20 -3.42
CA MET A 1 -7.68 -14.65 -2.73
C MET A 1 -6.54 -14.57 -3.72
N GLU A 2 -5.97 -13.38 -3.87
CA GLU A 2 -4.82 -13.09 -4.73
C GLU A 2 -3.84 -12.16 -4.01
N THR A 3 -2.57 -12.23 -4.38
CA THR A 3 -1.53 -11.30 -3.91
C THR A 3 -1.14 -10.39 -5.06
N LEU A 4 -1.18 -9.09 -4.81
CA LEU A 4 -0.90 -8.04 -5.78
C LEU A 4 0.29 -7.22 -5.31
N SER A 5 1.17 -6.83 -6.23
CA SER A 5 2.34 -6.01 -5.92
C SER A 5 2.31 -4.74 -6.77
N PHE A 6 2.54 -3.60 -6.12
CA PHE A 6 2.58 -2.28 -6.75
C PHE A 6 3.84 -1.53 -6.32
N GLU A 7 4.34 -0.69 -7.21
CA GLU A 7 5.50 0.16 -6.94
C GLU A 7 5.26 1.57 -7.48
N PHE A 8 5.62 2.58 -6.69
CA PHE A 8 5.48 4.00 -7.04
C PHE A 8 6.75 4.78 -6.69
N PRO A 9 7.04 5.88 -7.40
CA PRO A 9 8.12 6.79 -7.02
C PRO A 9 7.80 7.42 -5.66
N ALA A 10 8.82 7.54 -4.81
CA ALA A 10 8.68 8.08 -3.47
C ALA A 10 9.86 8.98 -3.07
N GLY A 11 9.73 9.64 -1.93
CA GLY A 11 10.77 10.49 -1.34
C GLY A 11 11.72 9.72 -0.42
N GLN A 12 12.02 10.34 0.72
CA GLN A 12 12.83 9.74 1.78
C GLN A 12 11.97 8.86 2.70
N PRO A 13 12.56 7.83 3.33
CA PRO A 13 11.83 6.99 4.28
C PRO A 13 11.48 7.77 5.54
N PRO A 14 10.30 7.53 6.14
CA PRO A 14 9.95 8.11 7.41
C PRO A 14 10.70 7.41 8.56
N LYS A 15 10.66 8.01 9.75
CA LYS A 15 11.33 7.44 10.94
C LYS A 15 10.51 6.39 11.68
N GLY A 16 9.19 6.37 11.47
CA GLY A 16 8.25 5.59 12.25
C GLY A 16 7.59 4.49 11.46
N ARG A 17 6.84 3.64 12.18
CA ARG A 17 5.95 2.63 11.64
C ARG A 17 4.53 2.87 12.14
N ALA A 18 3.54 2.37 11.41
CA ALA A 18 2.14 2.45 11.80
C ALA A 18 1.40 1.16 11.43
N LEU A 19 0.38 0.84 12.22
CA LEU A 19 -0.60 -0.20 11.96
C LEU A 19 -1.99 0.45 12.05
N VAL A 20 -2.85 0.21 11.07
CA VAL A 20 -4.22 0.74 11.05
C VAL A 20 -5.18 -0.35 10.61
N GLY A 21 -6.34 -0.42 11.27
CA GLY A 21 -7.42 -1.34 10.91
C GLY A 21 -7.24 -2.76 11.46
N VAL A 22 -8.06 -3.68 10.95
CA VAL A 22 -8.05 -5.11 11.30
C VAL A 22 -8.61 -5.91 10.12
N VAL A 23 -8.20 -7.18 10.00
CA VAL A 23 -8.75 -8.08 8.99
C VAL A 23 -10.13 -8.59 9.44
N GLY A 24 -11.17 -7.85 9.08
CA GLY A 24 -12.58 -8.16 9.33
C GLY A 24 -13.40 -8.09 8.04
N SER A 25 -14.58 -8.69 8.00
CA SER A 25 -15.42 -8.61 6.80
C SER A 25 -15.82 -7.16 6.51
N GLY A 26 -15.34 -6.63 5.38
CA GLY A 26 -15.58 -5.25 4.98
C GLY A 26 -14.61 -4.22 5.57
N ASP A 27 -13.53 -4.68 6.22
CA ASP A 27 -12.43 -3.84 6.73
C ASP A 27 -11.08 -4.44 6.30
N LEU A 28 -10.01 -3.65 6.41
CA LEU A 28 -8.66 -4.07 6.05
C LEU A 28 -7.63 -3.64 7.10
N GLU A 29 -6.55 -4.40 7.18
CA GLU A 29 -5.36 -4.04 7.95
C GLU A 29 -4.29 -3.46 7.02
N VAL A 30 -3.64 -2.37 7.46
CA VAL A 30 -2.53 -1.74 6.74
C VAL A 30 -1.34 -1.56 7.69
N LEU A 31 -0.21 -2.15 7.31
CA LEU A 31 1.08 -1.97 7.94
C LEU A 31 1.90 -0.99 7.10
N LEU A 32 2.48 0.02 7.74
CA LEU A 32 3.38 0.97 7.10
C LEU A 32 4.73 0.95 7.83
N GLU A 33 5.78 0.57 7.11
CA GLU A 33 7.15 0.54 7.62
C GLU A 33 8.09 1.39 6.75
N PRO A 34 9.18 1.95 7.31
CA PRO A 34 10.19 2.64 6.53
C PRO A 34 10.74 1.78 5.39
N GLY A 35 10.66 2.28 4.16
CA GLY A 35 11.11 1.57 2.96
C GLY A 35 12.49 2.03 2.47
N SER A 36 12.77 1.72 1.21
CA SER A 36 14.00 2.14 0.53
C SER A 36 13.84 3.53 -0.10
N PRO A 37 14.78 4.47 0.08
CA PRO A 37 14.70 5.81 -0.51
C PRO A 37 14.35 5.79 -2.01
N GLY A 38 13.46 6.68 -2.44
CA GLY A 38 13.03 6.77 -3.83
C GLY A 38 11.88 5.84 -4.22
N LYS A 39 11.50 4.88 -3.37
CA LYS A 39 10.57 3.81 -3.71
C LYS A 39 9.49 3.60 -2.63
N LEU A 40 8.25 3.52 -3.08
CA LEU A 40 7.11 3.04 -2.31
C LEU A 40 6.73 1.65 -2.84
N SER A 41 6.84 0.64 -2.00
CA SER A 41 6.44 -0.74 -2.31
C SER A 41 5.15 -1.07 -1.58
N ILE A 42 4.16 -1.61 -2.29
CA ILE A 42 2.87 -2.00 -1.69
C ILE A 42 2.57 -3.44 -2.08
N GLN A 43 2.31 -4.29 -1.09
CA GLN A 43 1.71 -5.60 -1.26
C GLN A 43 0.28 -5.58 -0.77
N VAL A 44 -0.64 -6.11 -1.57
CA VAL A 44 -2.04 -6.30 -1.19
C VAL A 44 -2.37 -7.77 -1.27
N VAL A 45 -2.77 -8.35 -0.15
CA VAL A 45 -3.39 -9.66 -0.09
C VAL A 45 -4.89 -9.43 0.05
N THR A 46 -5.64 -9.74 -1.00
CA THR A 46 -7.09 -9.47 -1.03
C THR A 46 -7.90 -10.75 -1.23
N SER A 47 -9.01 -10.87 -0.50
CA SER A 47 -10.02 -11.90 -0.70
C SER A 47 -10.77 -11.75 -2.04
N VAL A 48 -10.80 -10.54 -2.63
CA VAL A 48 -11.51 -10.20 -3.87
C VAL A 48 -10.64 -10.44 -5.10
N ASN A 49 -10.98 -11.45 -5.89
CA ASN A 49 -10.25 -11.75 -7.13
C ASN A 49 -10.52 -10.71 -8.23
N GLY A 50 -9.53 -10.47 -9.11
CA GLY A 50 -9.66 -9.55 -10.24
C GLY A 50 -9.71 -8.07 -9.81
N ALA A 51 -9.25 -7.76 -8.60
CA ALA A 51 -9.30 -6.41 -8.03
C ALA A 51 -8.08 -5.55 -8.41
N SER A 52 -7.07 -6.13 -9.08
CA SER A 52 -5.81 -5.47 -9.45
C SER A 52 -5.97 -4.07 -10.05
N LEU A 53 -6.83 -3.90 -11.07
CA LEU A 53 -7.01 -2.61 -11.73
C LEU A 53 -7.65 -1.56 -10.80
N ARG A 54 -8.55 -2.00 -9.92
CA ARG A 54 -9.22 -1.13 -8.94
C ARG A 54 -8.21 -0.61 -7.92
N TRP A 55 -7.39 -1.50 -7.37
CA TRP A 55 -6.30 -1.16 -6.45
C TRP A 55 -5.29 -0.23 -7.10
N LYS A 56 -4.88 -0.52 -8.35
CA LYS A 56 -3.99 0.35 -9.12
C LYS A 56 -4.55 1.77 -9.23
N HIS A 57 -5.80 1.93 -9.66
CA HIS A 57 -6.40 3.26 -9.81
C HIS A 57 -6.62 3.99 -8.48
N LEU A 58 -6.86 3.26 -7.39
CA LEU A 58 -6.92 3.85 -6.06
C LEU A 58 -5.55 4.44 -5.68
N PHE A 59 -4.47 3.67 -5.82
CA PHE A 59 -3.12 4.15 -5.52
C PHE A 59 -2.68 5.29 -6.44
N GLU A 60 -2.95 5.20 -7.74
CA GLU A 60 -2.64 6.28 -8.70
C GLU A 60 -3.31 7.59 -8.29
N ARG A 61 -4.61 7.55 -7.94
CA ARG A 61 -5.34 8.75 -7.48
C ARG A 61 -4.84 9.25 -6.13
N MET A 62 -4.52 8.34 -5.22
CA MET A 62 -4.03 8.71 -3.90
C MET A 62 -2.66 9.39 -3.96
N PHE A 63 -1.81 9.07 -4.93
CA PHE A 63 -0.48 9.68 -5.07
C PHE A 63 -0.41 10.77 -6.16
N ASP A 64 -1.52 11.10 -6.83
CA ASP A 64 -1.52 12.11 -7.88
C ASP A 64 -1.16 13.50 -7.32
N GLY A 65 -0.22 14.18 -7.98
CA GLY A 65 0.27 15.50 -7.56
C GLY A 65 1.09 15.55 -6.26
N GLN A 66 1.38 14.40 -5.63
CA GLN A 66 2.14 14.36 -4.36
C GLN A 66 3.16 13.22 -4.32
N THR A 67 4.34 13.49 -3.76
CA THR A 67 5.38 12.47 -3.59
C THR A 67 5.23 11.81 -2.22
N PRO A 68 4.81 10.54 -2.13
CA PRO A 68 4.70 9.85 -0.84
C PRO A 68 6.08 9.60 -0.22
N PRO A 69 6.17 9.40 1.11
CA PRO A 69 7.40 8.93 1.74
C PRO A 69 7.72 7.51 1.27
N ALA A 70 9.00 7.14 1.28
CA ALA A 70 9.44 5.80 0.91
C ALA A 70 9.04 4.78 1.99
N LEU A 71 8.05 3.95 1.71
CA LEU A 71 7.50 2.97 2.63
C LEU A 71 7.50 1.57 2.02
N SER A 72 7.53 0.57 2.89
CA SER A 72 7.01 -0.77 2.61
C SER A 72 5.61 -0.83 3.23
N ILE A 73 4.59 -1.07 2.41
CA ILE A 73 3.20 -1.16 2.84
C ILE A 73 2.69 -2.57 2.59
N ASP A 74 2.21 -3.22 3.64
CA ASP A 74 1.52 -4.51 3.55
C ASP A 74 0.05 -4.32 3.91
N ILE A 75 -0.85 -4.76 3.02
CA ILE A 75 -2.30 -4.64 3.15
C ILE A 75 -2.94 -6.03 3.16
N HIS A 76 -3.79 -6.28 4.15
CA HIS A 76 -4.62 -7.49 4.26
C HIS A 76 -6.11 -7.11 4.19
N ASP A 77 -6.77 -7.52 3.10
CA ASP A 77 -8.17 -7.21 2.70
C ASP A 77 -9.00 -8.47 2.39
#